data_AF-A0A7J4PRX1-F1
#
_entry.id   AF-A0A7J4PRX1-F1
#
_cell.length_a   1.000
_cell.length_b   1.000
_cell.length_c   1.000
_cell.angle_alpha   90.00
_cell.angle_beta   90.00
_cell.angle_gamma   90.00
#
_symmetry.space_group_name_H-M   'P 1'
#
loop_
_entity.id
_entity.type
_entity.pdbx_description
1 polymer ?
#
loop_
_entity_poly.entity_id
_entity_poly.type
_entity_poly.pdbx_seq_one_letter_code
_entity_poly.pdbx_strand_id
1 'polypeptide(L)'
;MDYVTIDDEKYSVEDLETLTGEARPSEPKGYILLLVRILKDPLSLPRMLKEICSLKLNDEERRDLRMALIRVQIESDLKMNEDIQRYQQRRYVSQVIEILLFKDLLLASGEPEEIE
;
A
#
# COMPACT_ATOMS: atom_id res chain seq x y z
N MET A 1 8.91 12.58 12.63
CA MET A 1 8.73 11.29 11.95
C MET A 1 9.88 10.40 12.34
N ASP A 2 9.58 9.23 12.86
CA ASP A 2 10.57 8.22 13.23
C ASP A 2 10.94 7.40 12.00
N TYR A 3 12.21 7.02 11.90
CA TYR A 3 12.75 6.24 10.78
C TYR A 3 13.55 5.05 11.26
N VAL A 4 13.50 3.96 10.50
CA VAL A 4 14.35 2.77 10.64
C VAL A 4 15.17 2.60 9.36
N THR A 5 16.42 2.13 9.51
CA THR A 5 17.29 1.83 8.37
C THR A 5 17.32 0.32 8.15
N ILE A 6 16.96 -0.11 6.94
CA ILE A 6 16.96 -1.51 6.50
C ILE A 6 17.68 -1.53 5.16
N ASP A 7 18.69 -2.38 5.00
CA ASP A 7 19.51 -2.47 3.79
C ASP A 7 20.00 -1.11 3.26
N ASP A 8 20.54 -0.27 4.17
CA ASP A 8 21.02 1.10 3.91
C ASP A 8 19.97 2.11 3.42
N GLU A 9 18.68 1.75 3.43
CA GLU A 9 17.57 2.63 3.07
C GLU A 9 16.73 3.04 4.30
N LYS A 10 16.28 4.29 4.32
CA LYS A 10 15.44 4.84 5.41
C LYS A 10 13.96 4.69 5.11
N TYR A 11 13.26 4.04 6.04
CA TYR A 11 11.82 3.81 6.01
C TYR A 11 11.14 4.54 7.15
N SER A 12 9.98 5.16 6.87
CA SER A 12 9.13 5.74 7.90
C SER A 12 8.56 4.62 8.77
N VAL A 13 8.68 4.76 10.09
CA VAL A 13 8.07 3.80 11.03
C VAL A 13 6.56 3.76 10.81
N GLU A 14 5.92 4.91 10.62
CA GLU A 14 4.47 5.02 10.38
C GLU A 14 4.04 4.24 9.12
N ASP A 15 4.77 4.37 8.00
CA ASP A 15 4.43 3.63 6.78
C ASP A 15 4.56 2.11 6.97
N LEU A 16 5.58 1.68 7.73
CA LEU A 16 5.79 0.27 8.04
C LEU A 16 4.71 -0.27 8.97
N GLU A 17 4.32 0.48 10.00
CA GLU A 17 3.24 0.10 10.92
C GLU A 17 1.91 0.00 10.17
N THR A 18 1.60 0.95 9.27
CA THR A 18 0.40 0.89 8.44
C THR A 18 0.40 -0.33 7.52
N LEU A 19 1.51 -0.62 6.84
CA LEU A 19 1.55 -1.74 5.89
C LEU A 19 1.52 -3.10 6.59
N THR A 20 2.28 -3.27 7.67
CA THR A 20 2.36 -4.53 8.41
C THR A 20 1.17 -4.76 9.34
N GLY A 21 0.57 -3.68 9.86
CA GLY A 21 -0.42 -3.75 10.95
C GLY A 21 0.21 -4.06 12.32
N GLU A 22 1.52 -4.00 12.44
CA GLU A 22 2.27 -4.27 13.67
C GLU A 22 2.91 -2.98 14.19
N ALA A 23 3.01 -2.84 15.51
CA ALA A 23 3.77 -1.74 16.11
C ALA A 23 5.28 -2.01 15.98
N ARG A 24 6.03 -1.09 15.38
CA ARG A 24 7.48 -1.18 15.14
C ARG A 24 7.93 -2.54 14.56
N PRO A 25 7.53 -2.90 13.33
CA PRO A 25 7.92 -4.15 12.71
C PRO A 25 9.44 -4.24 12.56
N SER A 26 10.03 -5.36 12.98
CA SER A 26 11.48 -5.57 12.96
C SER A 26 12.00 -6.16 11.65
N GLU A 27 11.18 -6.95 10.93
CA GLU A 27 11.59 -7.68 9.73
C GLU A 27 10.51 -7.64 8.62
N PRO A 28 10.15 -6.44 8.13
CA PRO A 28 9.19 -6.31 7.04
C PRO A 28 9.68 -7.03 5.77
N LYS A 29 8.77 -7.77 5.14
CA LYS A 29 9.08 -8.54 3.92
C LYS A 29 9.44 -7.62 2.75
N GLY A 30 10.21 -8.13 1.78
CA GLY A 30 10.66 -7.33 0.63
C GLY A 30 9.53 -6.67 -0.18
N TYR A 31 8.38 -7.34 -0.32
CA TYR A 31 7.20 -6.74 -0.98
C TYR A 31 6.57 -5.60 -0.17
N ILE A 32 6.69 -5.59 1.17
CA ILE A 32 6.27 -4.47 2.02
C ILE A 32 7.21 -3.29 1.82
N LEU A 33 8.53 -3.54 1.81
CA LEU A 33 9.52 -2.49 1.55
C LEU A 33 9.33 -1.87 0.16
N LEU A 34 8.99 -2.68 -0.84
CA LEU A 34 8.61 -2.23 -2.18
C LEU A 34 7.42 -1.27 -2.14
N LEU A 35 6.35 -1.62 -1.39
CA LEU A 35 5.20 -0.73 -1.22
C LEU A 35 5.57 0.58 -0.53
N VAL A 36 6.40 0.57 0.52
CA VAL A 36 6.84 1.82 1.18
C VAL A 36 7.51 2.76 0.17
N ARG A 37 8.40 2.23 -0.69
CA ARG A 37 9.07 3.02 -1.73
C ARG A 37 8.08 3.68 -2.68
N ILE A 38 7.07 2.92 -3.13
CA ILE A 38 6.05 3.44 -4.05
C ILE A 38 5.16 4.48 -3.34
N LEU A 39 4.78 4.25 -2.08
CA LEU A 39 3.92 5.17 -1.33
C LEU A 39 4.64 6.47 -0.93
N LYS A 40 5.97 6.43 -0.83
CA LYS A 40 6.81 7.60 -0.61
C LYS A 40 6.89 8.49 -1.85
N ASP A 41 6.88 7.91 -3.05
CA ASP A 41 6.80 8.61 -4.33
C ASP A 41 5.74 7.95 -5.25
N PRO A 42 4.44 8.30 -5.10
CA PRO A 42 3.36 7.71 -5.90
C PRO A 42 3.57 7.81 -7.42
N LEU A 43 4.30 8.84 -7.88
CA LEU A 43 4.59 9.05 -9.30
C LEU A 43 5.64 8.07 -9.86
N SER A 44 6.31 7.31 -8.99
CA SER A 44 7.22 6.23 -9.38
C SER A 44 6.49 4.97 -9.86
N LEU A 45 5.21 4.79 -9.52
CA LEU A 45 4.44 3.57 -9.79
C LEU A 45 4.57 3.07 -11.25
N PRO A 46 4.42 3.90 -12.30
CA PRO A 46 4.56 3.44 -13.69
C PRO A 46 5.90 2.76 -13.98
N ARG A 47 6.99 3.26 -13.39
CA ARG A 47 8.34 2.69 -13.56
C ARG A 47 8.53 1.40 -12.76
N MET A 48 7.77 1.22 -11.67
CA MET A 48 7.87 0.08 -10.76
C MET A 48 6.90 -1.06 -11.12
N LEU A 49 6.01 -0.87 -12.09
CA LEU A 49 5.04 -1.89 -12.53
C LEU A 49 5.69 -3.24 -12.87
N LYS A 50 6.87 -3.23 -13.51
CA LYS A 50 7.59 -4.47 -13.84
C LYS A 50 7.95 -5.27 -12.59
N GLU A 51 8.41 -4.59 -11.54
CA GLU A 51 8.80 -5.23 -10.28
C GLU A 51 7.57 -5.77 -9.55
N ILE A 52 6.51 -4.96 -9.46
CA ILE A 52 5.23 -5.33 -8.83
C ILE A 52 4.62 -6.56 -9.52
N CYS A 53 4.48 -6.54 -10.84
CA CYS A 53 3.87 -7.64 -11.60
C CYS A 53 4.75 -8.90 -11.66
N SER A 54 6.03 -8.79 -11.32
CA SER A 54 6.96 -9.92 -11.29
C SER A 54 7.07 -10.58 -9.90
N LEU A 55 6.36 -10.08 -8.90
CA LEU A 55 6.35 -10.64 -7.55
C LEU A 55 5.89 -12.11 -7.58
N LYS A 56 6.73 -13.00 -7.07
CA LYS A 56 6.42 -14.41 -6.88
C LYS A 56 6.06 -14.63 -5.41
N LEU A 57 4.77 -14.54 -5.12
CA LEU A 57 4.23 -14.63 -3.76
C LEU A 57 3.48 -15.94 -3.60
N ASN A 58 3.70 -16.61 -2.46
CA ASN A 58 2.85 -17.71 -2.02
C ASN A 58 1.49 -17.19 -1.52
N ASP A 59 0.54 -18.08 -1.24
CA ASP A 59 -0.83 -17.67 -0.86
C ASP A 59 -0.89 -16.82 0.43
N GLU A 60 0.00 -17.08 1.39
CA GLU A 60 0.08 -16.31 2.63
C GLU A 60 0.61 -14.90 2.35
N GLU A 61 1.71 -14.78 1.61
CA GLU A 61 2.28 -13.50 1.19
C GLU A 61 1.31 -12.70 0.32
N ARG A 62 0.52 -13.37 -0.54
CA ARG A 62 -0.55 -12.72 -1.31
C ARG A 62 -1.63 -12.15 -0.41
N ARG A 63 -2.07 -12.89 0.61
CA ARG A 63 -3.07 -12.38 1.58
C ARG A 63 -2.53 -11.21 2.40
N ASP A 64 -1.29 -11.33 2.86
CA ASP A 64 -0.62 -10.28 3.62
C ASP A 64 -0.46 -9.00 2.79
N LEU A 65 0.05 -9.11 1.56
CA LEU A 65 0.14 -7.99 0.64
C LEU A 65 -1.22 -7.32 0.38
N ARG A 66 -2.28 -8.11 0.18
CA ARG A 66 -3.63 -7.56 -0.01
C ARG A 66 -4.10 -6.79 1.22
N MET A 67 -3.82 -7.29 2.43
CA MET A 67 -4.16 -6.56 3.66
C MET A 67 -3.36 -5.27 3.81
N ALA A 68 -2.08 -5.27 3.46
CA ALA A 68 -1.26 -4.06 3.46
C ALA A 68 -1.86 -2.97 2.55
N LEU A 69 -2.30 -3.34 1.35
CA LEU A 69 -2.96 -2.40 0.42
C LEU A 69 -4.27 -1.85 0.99
N ILE A 70 -5.08 -2.69 1.63
CA ILE A 70 -6.34 -2.28 2.27
C ILE A 70 -6.10 -1.31 3.43
N ARG A 71 -5.10 -1.57 4.28
CA ARG A 71 -4.73 -0.66 5.38
C ARG A 71 -4.35 0.72 4.87
N VAL A 72 -3.63 0.79 3.75
CA VAL A 72 -3.28 2.07 3.10
C VAL A 72 -4.52 2.80 2.59
N GLN A 73 -5.49 2.08 2.00
CA GLN A 73 -6.76 2.67 1.58
C GLN A 73 -7.52 3.27 2.77
N ILE A 74 -7.67 2.49 3.85
CA ILE A 74 -8.34 2.93 5.08
C ILE A 74 -7.62 4.13 5.71
N GLU A 75 -6.30 4.06 5.86
CA GLU A 75 -5.50 5.18 6.41
C GLU A 75 -5.70 6.44 5.58
N SER A 76 -5.65 6.30 4.25
CA SER A 76 -5.79 7.44 3.34
C SER A 76 -7.18 8.08 3.45
N ASP A 77 -8.24 7.28 3.60
CA ASP A 77 -9.59 7.79 3.80
C ASP A 77 -9.76 8.47 5.18
N LEU A 78 -9.15 7.93 6.23
CA LEU A 78 -9.18 8.53 7.58
C LEU A 78 -8.40 9.84 7.69
N LYS A 79 -7.24 9.93 7.02
CA LYS A 79 -6.34 11.08 7.09
C LYS A 79 -6.51 12.06 5.92
N MET A 80 -7.49 11.84 5.04
CA MET A 80 -7.70 12.62 3.81
C MET A 80 -7.72 14.13 4.05
N ASN A 81 -8.35 14.58 5.13
CA ASN A 81 -8.49 16.00 5.46
C ASN A 81 -7.19 16.66 5.92
N GLU A 82 -6.17 15.88 6.31
CA GLU A 82 -4.87 16.39 6.75
C GLU A 82 -4.01 16.83 5.55
N ASP A 83 -4.06 16.05 4.46
CA ASP A 83 -3.36 16.32 3.20
C ASP A 83 -4.06 15.58 2.06
N ILE A 84 -5.05 16.25 1.46
CA ILE A 84 -5.91 15.68 0.42
C ILE A 84 -5.06 15.12 -0.73
N GLN A 85 -4.07 15.88 -1.20
CA GLN A 85 -3.27 15.47 -2.34
C GLN A 85 -2.45 14.23 -2.02
N ARG A 86 -1.76 14.20 -0.88
CA ARG A 86 -0.94 13.07 -0.46
C ARG A 86 -1.79 11.80 -0.30
N TYR A 87 -2.90 11.88 0.43
CA TYR A 87 -3.69 10.70 0.73
C TYR A 87 -4.55 10.22 -0.45
N GLN A 88 -5.02 11.12 -1.34
CA GLN A 88 -5.61 10.70 -2.61
C GLN A 88 -4.63 9.89 -3.47
N GLN A 89 -3.38 10.35 -3.58
CA GLN A 89 -2.36 9.64 -4.35
C GLN A 89 -2.02 8.28 -3.75
N ARG A 90 -1.87 8.19 -2.42
CA ARG A 90 -1.62 6.92 -1.71
C ARG A 90 -2.76 5.93 -1.90
N ARG A 91 -4.01 6.39 -1.75
CA ARG A 91 -5.22 5.60 -2.01
C ARG A 91 -5.24 5.07 -3.45
N TYR A 92 -5.05 5.95 -4.43
CA TYR A 92 -5.00 5.58 -5.85
C TYR A 92 -3.95 4.49 -6.12
N VAL A 93 -2.70 4.68 -5.64
CA VAL A 93 -1.62 3.70 -5.80
C VAL A 93 -2.01 2.35 -5.23
N SER A 94 -2.53 2.32 -3.99
CA SER A 94 -2.90 1.07 -3.33
C SER A 94 -4.01 0.32 -4.08
N GLN A 95 -5.01 1.03 -4.60
CA GLN A 95 -6.09 0.48 -5.41
C GLN A 95 -5.58 -0.07 -6.75
N VAL A 96 -4.71 0.67 -7.44
CA VAL A 96 -4.14 0.22 -8.72
C VAL A 96 -3.32 -1.05 -8.52
N ILE A 97 -2.49 -1.12 -7.48
CA ILE A 97 -1.71 -2.33 -7.19
C ILE A 97 -2.64 -3.49 -6.84
N GLU A 98 -3.70 -3.24 -6.06
CA GLU A 98 -4.68 -4.28 -5.73
C GLU A 98 -5.34 -4.85 -6.99
N ILE A 99 -5.85 -3.98 -7.87
CA ILE A 99 -6.45 -4.38 -9.14
C ILE A 99 -5.45 -5.15 -10.00
N LEU A 100 -4.20 -4.70 -10.09
CA LEU A 100 -3.19 -5.35 -10.94
C LEU A 100 -2.92 -6.80 -10.50
N LEU A 101 -2.76 -7.02 -9.18
CA LEU A 101 -2.33 -8.29 -8.60
C LEU A 101 -3.47 -9.25 -8.24
N PHE A 102 -4.66 -8.71 -7.93
CA PHE A 102 -5.82 -9.45 -7.44
C PHE A 102 -7.05 -9.35 -8.35
N LYS A 103 -7.01 -8.49 -9.38
CA LYS A 103 -8.11 -8.27 -10.35
C LYS A 103 -9.41 -7.79 -9.72
N ASP A 104 -9.33 -7.17 -8.55
CA ASP A 104 -10.47 -6.80 -7.72
C ASP A 104 -10.06 -5.72 -6.71
N LEU A 105 -11.05 -5.00 -6.16
CA LEU A 105 -10.90 -4.10 -5.02
C LEU A 105 -11.76 -4.61 -3.87
N LEU A 106 -11.14 -4.99 -2.75
CA LEU A 106 -11.91 -5.46 -1.60
C LEU A 106 -12.74 -4.32 -0.98
N LEU A 107 -12.16 -3.12 -0.95
CA LEU A 107 -12.84 -1.89 -0.56
C LEU A 107 -13.28 -1.14 -1.82
N ALA A 108 -14.12 -1.77 -2.64
CA ALA A 108 -14.81 -1.03 -3.69
C ALA A 108 -15.66 0.06 -3.02
N SER A 109 -15.49 1.31 -3.45
CA SER A 109 -16.55 2.30 -3.26
C SER A 109 -17.74 1.74 -4.01
N GLY A 110 -18.72 1.18 -3.29
CA GLY A 110 -19.89 0.59 -3.93
C GLY A 110 -20.39 1.55 -4.99
N GLU A 111 -20.54 1.08 -6.23
CA GLU A 111 -21.43 1.78 -7.14
C GLU A 111 -22.74 1.97 -6.35
N PRO A 112 -23.29 3.19 -6.25
CA PRO A 112 -24.62 3.32 -5.67
C PRO A 112 -25.49 2.37 -6.48
N GLU A 113 -26.04 1.34 -5.82
CA GLU A 113 -27.04 0.48 -6.45
C GLU A 113 -28.03 1.43 -7.10
N GLU A 114 -28.18 1.33 -8.42
CA GLU A 114 -29.30 1.99 -9.08
C GLU A 114 -30.55 1.41 -8.40
N ILE A 115 -31.16 2.22 -7.55
CA ILE A 115 -32.44 1.89 -6.94
C ILE A 115 -33.44 1.89 -8.10
N GLU A 116 -33.70 0.72 -8.67
CA GLU A 116 -34.80 0.48 -9.62
C GLU A 116 -36.16 0.76 -8.99
#